data_AF-A0A3R6QY38-F1
#
_entry.id   AF-A0A3R6QY38-F1
#
_cell.length_a   1.000
_cell.length_b   1.000
_cell.length_c   1.000
_cell.angle_alpha   90.00
_cell.angle_beta   90.00
_cell.angle_gamma   90.00
#
_symmetry.space_group_name_H-M   'P 1'
#
loop_
_entity.id
_entity.type
_entity.pdbx_description
1 polymer ?
#
loop_
_entity_poly.entity_id
_entity_poly.type
_entity_poly.pdbx_seq_one_letter_code
_entity_poly.pdbx_strand_id
1 'polypeptide(L)'
;MKKIIGIAFIAIAALTAGWNFSQSQNEMVLSDLALANIEALAHDEGVEIICGQKQGACWKTDPYSFYNCGEYTMVHPCNFTGSMSDHCYDPCKR
;
A
#
# COMPACT_ATOMS: atom_id res chain seq x y z
N MET A 1 -4.08 31.23 -55.45
CA MET A 1 -3.25 31.46 -54.24
C MET A 1 -4.09 31.84 -53.00
N LYS A 2 -4.94 32.88 -53.03
CA LYS A 2 -5.75 33.33 -51.86
C LYS A 2 -6.60 32.23 -51.17
N LYS A 3 -7.17 31.29 -51.93
CA LYS A 3 -7.98 30.18 -51.36
C LYS A 3 -7.16 29.13 -50.60
N ILE A 4 -5.92 28.87 -51.03
CA ILE A 4 -5.04 27.86 -50.41
C ILE A 4 -4.52 28.37 -49.06
N ILE A 5 -4.20 29.67 -49.01
CA ILE A 5 -3.79 30.37 -47.78
C ILE A 5 -4.93 30.33 -46.74
N GLY A 6 -6.17 30.59 -47.16
CA GLY A 6 -7.33 30.51 -46.27
C GLY A 6 -7.56 29.11 -45.69
N ILE A 7 -7.41 28.06 -46.50
CA ILE A 7 -7.53 26.66 -46.04
C ILE A 7 -6.40 26.32 -45.05
N ALA A 8 -5.17 26.77 -45.33
CA ALA A 8 -4.04 26.56 -44.42
C ALA A 8 -4.26 27.21 -43.06
N PHE A 9 -4.80 28.43 -43.00
CA PHE A 9 -5.13 29.09 -41.74
C PHE A 9 -6.21 28.36 -40.93
N ILE A 10 -7.26 27.85 -41.59
CA ILE A 10 -8.32 27.07 -40.92
C ILE A 10 -7.75 25.76 -40.36
N ALA A 11 -6.88 25.08 -41.11
CA ALA A 11 -6.24 23.85 -40.66
C ALA A 11 -5.33 24.08 -39.45
N ILE A 12 -4.54 25.16 -39.45
CA ILE A 12 -3.66 25.51 -38.32
C ILE A 12 -4.49 25.85 -37.08
N ALA A 13 -5.59 26.60 -37.22
CA ALA A 13 -6.49 26.92 -36.12
C ALA A 13 -7.15 25.65 -35.52
N ALA A 14 -7.56 24.70 -36.36
CA ALA A 14 -8.14 23.43 -35.91
C ALA A 14 -7.12 22.55 -35.18
N LEU A 15 -5.88 22.46 -35.69
CA LEU A 15 -4.80 21.69 -35.06
C LEU A 15 -4.39 22.28 -33.70
N THR A 16 -4.28 23.60 -33.60
CA THR A 16 -3.91 24.29 -32.35
C THR A 16 -5.01 24.21 -31.30
N ALA A 17 -6.28 24.38 -31.68
CA ALA A 17 -7.42 24.20 -30.77
C ALA A 17 -7.58 22.73 -30.33
N GLY A 18 -7.42 21.78 -31.25
CA GLY A 18 -7.47 20.34 -30.95
C GLY A 18 -6.35 19.89 -30.03
N TRP A 19 -5.12 20.37 -30.24
CA TRP A 19 -3.97 20.09 -29.36
C TRP A 19 -4.18 20.66 -27.96
N ASN A 20 -4.64 21.91 -27.86
CA ASN A 20 -4.89 22.56 -26.57
C ASN A 20 -6.00 21.84 -25.77
N PHE A 21 -7.08 21.43 -26.44
CA PHE A 21 -8.16 20.63 -25.85
C PHE A 21 -7.71 19.22 -25.43
N SER A 22 -6.88 18.56 -26.25
CA SER A 22 -6.34 17.24 -25.89
C SER A 22 -5.35 17.30 -24.72
N GLN A 23 -4.62 18.41 -24.57
CA GLN A 23 -3.68 18.61 -23.47
C GLN A 23 -4.41 18.86 -22.15
N SER A 24 -5.54 19.58 -22.16
CA SER A 24 -6.33 19.87 -20.95
C SER A 24 -7.09 18.66 -20.39
N GLN A 25 -7.20 17.56 -21.15
CA GLN A 25 -7.90 16.34 -20.75
C GLN A 25 -6.95 15.24 -20.23
N ASN A 26 -5.67 15.54 -20.07
CA ASN A 26 -4.65 14.58 -19.61
C ASN A 26 -4.59 14.43 -18.09
N GLU A 27 -5.49 15.09 -17.36
CA GLU A 27 -5.65 14.85 -15.93
C GLU A 27 -6.56 13.64 -15.74
N MET A 28 -5.95 12.48 -15.53
CA MET A 28 -6.64 11.30 -15.03
C MET A 28 -7.19 11.65 -13.64
N VAL A 29 -8.42 12.14 -13.57
CA VAL A 29 -9.13 12.32 -12.30
C VAL A 29 -9.47 10.92 -11.80
N LEU A 30 -8.53 10.32 -11.08
CA LEU A 30 -8.84 9.20 -10.22
C LEU A 30 -9.84 9.72 -9.20
N SER A 31 -11.06 9.17 -9.22
CA SER A 31 -12.05 9.44 -8.18
C SER A 31 -11.43 9.15 -6.82
N ASP A 32 -11.79 9.92 -5.79
CA ASP A 32 -11.41 9.64 -4.40
C ASP A 32 -11.70 8.18 -4.02
N LEU A 33 -12.71 7.57 -4.63
CA LEU A 33 -13.05 6.15 -4.46
C LEU A 33 -12.04 5.20 -5.13
N ALA A 34 -11.53 5.55 -6.33
CA ALA A 34 -10.51 4.78 -7.00
C ALA A 34 -9.15 4.91 -6.29
N LEU A 35 -8.84 6.10 -5.76
CA LEU A 35 -7.65 6.33 -4.94
C LEU A 35 -7.73 5.55 -3.61
N ALA A 36 -8.87 5.61 -2.91
CA ALA A 36 -9.09 4.84 -1.69
C ALA A 36 -9.00 3.32 -1.92
N ASN A 37 -9.42 2.81 -3.09
CA ASN A 37 -9.29 1.40 -3.43
C ASN A 37 -7.83 0.98 -3.69
N ILE A 38 -7.01 1.86 -4.27
CA ILE A 38 -5.57 1.64 -4.45
C ILE A 38 -4.87 1.68 -3.10
N GLU A 39 -5.18 2.67 -2.26
CA GLU A 39 -4.63 2.77 -0.90
C GLU A 39 -5.06 1.59 -0.02
N ALA A 40 -6.29 1.10 -0.15
CA ALA A 40 -6.76 -0.09 0.55
C ALA A 40 -6.05 -1.38 0.07
N LEU A 41 -5.69 -1.46 -1.22
CA LEU A 41 -4.93 -2.59 -1.75
C LEU A 41 -3.45 -2.55 -1.29
N ALA A 42 -2.88 -1.36 -1.09
CA ALA A 42 -1.48 -1.18 -0.67
C ALA A 42 -1.29 -1.06 0.86
N HIS A 43 -2.37 -0.93 1.65
CA HIS A 43 -2.30 -0.72 3.10
C HIS A 43 -1.55 -1.85 3.83
N ASP A 44 -1.66 -3.09 3.34
CA ASP A 44 -1.01 -4.26 3.93
C ASP A 44 0.42 -4.53 3.42
N GLU A 45 0.91 -3.78 2.41
CA GLU A 45 2.26 -3.95 1.84
C GLU A 45 3.28 -2.93 2.38
N GLY A 46 2.84 -1.93 3.15
CA GLY A 46 3.62 -0.75 3.50
C GLY A 46 4.33 -0.76 4.86
N VAL A 47 4.16 -1.79 5.69
CA VAL A 47 4.87 -1.88 6.97
C VAL A 47 6.01 -2.87 6.83
N GLU A 48 7.24 -2.36 6.76
CA GLU A 48 8.43 -3.18 6.99
C GLU A 48 8.35 -3.70 8.44
N ILE A 49 7.78 -4.89 8.60
CA ILE A 49 7.70 -5.55 9.89
C ILE A 49 9.10 -6.10 10.20
N ILE A 50 9.90 -5.27 10.88
CA ILE A 50 11.19 -5.69 11.41
C ILE A 50 10.94 -6.66 12.55
N CYS A 51 11.49 -7.86 12.44
CA CYS A 51 11.37 -8.88 13.47
C CYS A 51 11.84 -8.34 14.84
N GLY A 52 11.00 -8.53 15.87
CA GLY A 52 11.37 -8.20 17.24
C GLY A 52 12.48 -9.11 17.75
N GLN A 53 13.39 -8.60 18.60
CA GLN A 53 14.52 -9.38 19.13
C GLN A 53 14.10 -10.48 20.13
N LYS A 54 12.93 -10.34 20.78
CA LYS A 54 12.49 -11.28 21.85
C LYS A 54 11.03 -11.72 21.77
N GLN A 55 10.15 -10.91 21.18
CA GLN A 55 8.73 -11.18 20.99
C GLN A 55 8.13 -10.15 20.02
N GLY A 56 6.85 -10.32 19.66
CA GLY A 56 6.14 -9.51 18.70
C GLY A 56 6.20 -10.15 17.31
N ALA A 57 6.50 -9.35 16.30
CA ALA A 57 6.56 -9.82 14.92
C ALA A 57 7.71 -10.81 14.68
N CYS A 58 7.45 -11.79 13.80
CA CYS A 58 8.30 -12.95 13.50
C CYS A 58 8.38 -13.99 14.61
N TRP A 59 7.45 -13.96 15.56
CA TRP A 59 7.34 -14.94 16.62
C TRP A 59 5.97 -15.60 16.57
N LYS A 60 5.92 -16.89 16.88
CA LYS A 60 4.69 -17.67 16.93
C LYS A 60 4.56 -18.37 18.26
N THR A 61 3.34 -18.46 18.75
CA THR A 61 3.00 -19.22 19.97
C THR A 61 3.31 -20.70 19.78
N ASP A 62 3.99 -21.32 20.74
CA ASP A 62 4.15 -22.78 20.83
C ASP A 62 2.92 -23.40 21.52
N PRO A 63 2.04 -24.11 20.79
CA PRO A 63 0.83 -24.68 21.37
C PRO A 63 1.10 -25.92 22.21
N TYR A 64 2.31 -26.50 22.14
CA TYR A 64 2.65 -27.75 22.81
C TYR A 64 3.27 -27.54 24.18
N SER A 65 3.77 -26.34 24.45
CA SER A 65 4.42 -25.99 25.71
C SER A 65 3.57 -24.95 26.44
N PHE A 66 3.46 -25.06 27.75
CA PHE A 66 2.87 -24.00 28.57
C PHE A 66 3.60 -23.92 29.91
N TYR A 67 3.60 -22.72 30.49
CA TYR A 67 4.17 -22.47 31.79
C TYR A 67 3.38 -21.38 32.52
N ASN A 68 3.63 -21.26 33.83
CA ASN A 68 3.02 -20.22 34.65
C ASN A 68 4.10 -19.20 35.04
N CYS A 69 3.75 -17.92 35.11
CA CYS A 69 4.64 -16.86 35.56
C CYS A 69 3.88 -15.80 36.35
N GLY A 70 4.30 -15.53 37.59
CA GLY A 70 3.59 -14.59 38.47
C GLY A 70 2.10 -14.97 38.59
N GLU A 71 1.23 -14.03 38.21
CA GLU A 71 -0.23 -14.21 38.21
C GLU A 71 -0.77 -14.87 36.92
N TYR A 72 0.05 -15.04 35.89
CA TYR A 72 -0.36 -15.65 34.62
C TYR A 72 -0.19 -17.17 34.65
N THR A 73 -1.26 -17.89 34.31
CA THR A 73 -1.28 -19.34 34.19
C THR A 73 -1.53 -19.79 32.75
N MET A 74 -0.99 -20.95 32.37
CA MET A 74 -1.14 -21.53 31.03
C MET A 74 -0.64 -20.59 29.91
N VAL A 75 0.50 -19.92 30.16
CA VAL A 75 1.14 -19.08 29.15
C VAL A 75 1.88 -19.96 28.16
N HIS A 76 1.56 -19.80 26.88
CA HIS A 76 2.28 -20.45 25.80
C HIS A 76 3.49 -19.59 25.38
N PRO A 77 4.71 -20.15 25.34
CA PRO A 77 5.89 -19.38 24.98
C PRO A 77 5.87 -18.97 23.51
N CYS A 78 6.50 -17.84 23.19
CA CYS A 78 6.78 -17.44 21.83
C CYS A 78 8.10 -18.04 21.33
N ASN A 79 8.09 -18.63 20.12
CA ASN A 79 9.27 -19.12 19.40
C ASN A 79 9.50 -18.29 18.14
N PHE A 80 10.76 -17.98 17.85
CA PHE A 80 11.12 -17.21 16.66
C PHE A 80 10.92 -18.05 15.39
N THR A 81 10.23 -17.49 14.41
CA THR A 81 10.01 -18.12 13.09
C THR A 81 10.69 -17.37 11.96
N GLY A 82 10.94 -16.07 12.14
CA GLY A 82 11.47 -15.19 11.09
C GLY A 82 10.41 -14.79 10.03
N SER A 83 9.16 -15.25 10.16
CA SER A 83 8.10 -14.90 9.23
C SER A 83 7.46 -13.57 9.62
N MET A 84 7.51 -12.58 8.74
CA MET A 84 6.91 -11.25 8.99
C MET A 84 5.39 -11.30 9.20
N SER A 85 4.72 -12.38 8.78
CA SER A 85 3.29 -12.62 9.03
C SER A 85 2.97 -13.22 10.40
N ASP A 86 3.98 -13.74 11.12
CA ASP A 86 3.78 -14.30 12.45
C ASP A 86 3.90 -13.21 13.53
N HIS A 87 3.05 -13.29 14.55
CA HIS A 87 3.11 -12.39 15.70
C HIS A 87 2.73 -13.14 16.99
N CYS A 88 3.50 -12.92 18.06
CA CYS A 88 3.25 -13.52 19.37
C CYS A 88 3.64 -12.58 20.50
N TYR A 89 2.89 -12.61 21.59
CA TYR A 89 3.15 -11.84 22.80
C TYR A 89 3.23 -12.77 24.01
N ASP A 90 4.29 -12.66 24.81
CA ASP A 90 4.49 -13.43 26.02
C ASP A 90 4.49 -12.48 27.24
N PRO A 91 3.46 -12.52 28.10
CA PRO A 91 3.36 -11.63 29.25
C PRO A 91 4.50 -11.82 30.27
N CYS A 92 5.21 -12.95 30.21
CA CYS A 92 6.30 -13.29 31.12
C CYS A 92 7.65 -12.72 30.69
N LYS A 93 7.80 -12.31 29.42
CA LYS A 93 9.06 -11.79 28.87
C LYS A 93 8.83 -10.33 28.51
N ARG A 94 9.51 -9.41 29.19
CA ARG A 94 9.51 -7.98 28.88
C ARG A 94 10.91 -7.52 28.51
#